data_AF-A0A850DJ05-F1
#
_entry.id   AF-A0A850DJ05-F1
#
_cell.length_a   1.000
_cell.length_b   1.000
_cell.length_c   1.000
_cell.angle_alpha   90.00
_cell.angle_beta   90.00
_cell.angle_gamma   90.00
#
_symmetry.space_group_name_H-M   'P 1'
#
loop_
_entity.id
_entity.type
_entity.pdbx_description
1 polymer ?
#
loop_
_entity_poly.entity_id
_entity_poly.type
_entity_poly.pdbx_seq_one_letter_code
_entity_poly.pdbx_strand_id
1 'polypeptide(L)'
;MNEQQEQAMRADYARAYRIRNAITRAPDEATMDRLADQADAIAAPWHDGAHHVQWELLEDAVVDFRRSPSTMARTLDAIDYDRQYGGLYDEFPDIDYRTLVQARDLTDNRPFTGMDWEQVETVVERDWLAHRNQHLELENTTLNLANMMLSDQLHRAYDHGYGATNPAISISPAVPVIEPPDIGGLDR
;
A
#
# COMPACT_ATOMS: atom_id res chain seq x y z
N MET A 1 -8.53 -10.62 4.21
CA MET A 1 -7.35 -9.75 4.05
C MET A 1 -6.72 -9.57 5.42
N ASN A 2 -5.40 -9.73 5.57
CA ASN A 2 -4.73 -9.40 6.82
C ASN A 2 -4.45 -7.89 6.91
N GLU A 3 -4.09 -7.40 8.10
CA GLU A 3 -3.86 -5.97 8.33
C GLU A 3 -2.75 -5.39 7.44
N GLN A 4 -1.66 -6.15 7.23
CA GLN A 4 -0.55 -5.71 6.38
C GLN A 4 -0.96 -5.54 4.91
N GLN A 5 -1.76 -6.48 4.39
CA GLN A 5 -2.33 -6.39 3.04
C GLN A 5 -3.29 -5.21 2.91
N GLU A 6 -4.11 -4.97 3.94
CA GLU A 6 -5.00 -3.80 3.96
C GLU A 6 -4.19 -2.50 3.91
N GLN A 7 -3.19 -2.36 4.77
CA GLN A 7 -2.33 -1.17 4.81
C GLN A 7 -1.61 -0.93 3.47
N ALA A 8 -1.09 -1.99 2.85
CA ALA A 8 -0.46 -1.93 1.54
C ALA A 8 -1.46 -1.45 0.46
N MET A 9 -2.65 -2.07 0.41
CA MET A 9 -3.72 -1.68 -0.53
C MET A 9 -4.10 -0.21 -0.37
N ARG A 10 -4.28 0.24 0.88
CA ARG A 10 -4.65 1.64 1.18
C ARG A 10 -3.54 2.62 0.76
N ALA A 11 -2.27 2.28 0.98
CA ALA A 11 -1.14 3.10 0.57
C ALA A 11 -1.04 3.20 -0.97
N ASP A 12 -1.22 2.08 -1.67
CA ASP A 12 -1.24 2.03 -3.13
C ASP A 12 -2.41 2.81 -3.70
N TYR A 13 -3.59 2.70 -3.09
CA TYR A 13 -4.75 3.51 -3.46
C TYR A 13 -4.46 5.00 -3.35
N ALA A 14 -3.92 5.46 -2.22
CA ALA A 14 -3.56 6.86 -2.03
C ALA A 14 -2.49 7.35 -3.03
N ARG A 15 -1.62 6.45 -3.51
CA ARG A 15 -0.63 6.74 -4.56
C ARG A 15 -1.30 6.85 -5.93
N ALA A 16 -2.10 5.86 -6.33
CA ALA A 16 -2.84 5.87 -7.59
C ALA A 16 -3.79 7.07 -7.69
N TYR A 17 -4.50 7.39 -6.60
CA TYR A 17 -5.37 8.56 -6.49
C TYR A 17 -4.64 9.88 -6.76
N ARG A 18 -3.46 10.10 -6.15
CA ARG A 18 -2.65 11.30 -6.37
C ARG A 18 -2.17 11.41 -7.83
N ILE A 19 -1.76 10.30 -8.43
CA ILE A 19 -1.34 10.25 -9.83
C ILE A 19 -2.52 10.58 -10.74
N ARG A 20 -3.69 9.97 -10.52
CA ARG A 20 -4.93 10.25 -11.26
C ARG A 20 -5.33 11.72 -11.19
N ASN A 21 -5.20 12.35 -10.02
CA ASN A 21 -5.45 13.80 -9.89
C ASN A 21 -4.44 14.65 -10.65
N ALA A 22 -3.18 14.22 -10.73
CA ALA A 22 -2.13 14.93 -11.46
C ALA A 22 -2.37 14.93 -12.99
N ILE A 23 -3.09 13.94 -13.53
CA ILE A 23 -3.46 13.86 -14.96
C ILE A 23 -4.16 15.15 -15.42
N THR A 24 -5.04 15.73 -14.59
CA THR A 24 -5.78 16.97 -14.92
C THR A 24 -4.88 18.20 -15.09
N ARG A 25 -3.61 18.12 -14.66
CA ARG A 25 -2.60 19.19 -14.72
C ARG A 25 -1.43 18.83 -15.63
N ALA A 26 -1.51 17.72 -16.37
CA ALA A 26 -0.44 17.29 -17.27
C ALA A 26 -0.26 18.30 -18.43
N PRO A 27 0.98 18.59 -18.85
CA PRO A 27 1.26 19.58 -19.88
C PRO A 27 0.92 19.10 -21.30
N ASP A 28 0.87 17.79 -21.52
CA ASP A 28 0.65 17.15 -22.81
C ASP A 28 0.03 15.74 -22.66
N GLU A 29 -0.52 15.23 -23.76
CA GLU A 29 -1.19 13.92 -23.84
C GLU A 29 -0.24 12.76 -23.49
N ALA A 30 1.01 12.80 -23.96
CA ALA A 30 2.01 11.79 -23.63
C ALA A 30 2.29 11.71 -22.12
N THR A 31 2.19 12.84 -21.40
CA THR A 31 2.29 12.87 -19.94
C THR A 31 1.02 12.38 -19.27
N MET A 32 -0.15 12.68 -19.82
CA MET A 32 -1.41 12.10 -19.35
C MET A 32 -1.39 10.57 -19.42
N ASP A 33 -1.02 10.01 -20.58
CA ASP A 33 -0.98 8.57 -20.82
C ASP A 33 -0.01 7.87 -19.85
N ARG A 34 1.21 8.40 -19.72
CA ARG A 34 2.20 7.85 -18.78
C ARG A 34 1.71 7.86 -17.32
N LEU A 35 1.01 8.91 -16.91
CA LEU A 35 0.45 9.00 -15.56
C LEU A 35 -0.73 8.02 -15.39
N ALA A 36 -1.58 7.87 -16.41
CA ALA A 36 -2.65 6.88 -16.40
C ALA A 36 -2.08 5.46 -16.26
N ASP A 37 -1.12 5.08 -17.12
CA ASP A 37 -0.43 3.79 -17.08
C ASP A 37 0.20 3.53 -15.71
N GLN A 38 0.83 4.55 -15.10
CA GLN A 38 1.44 4.42 -13.78
C GLN A 38 0.39 4.18 -12.68
N ALA A 39 -0.75 4.88 -12.72
CA ALA A 39 -1.83 4.66 -11.76
C ALA A 39 -2.44 3.26 -11.92
N ASP A 40 -2.63 2.81 -13.16
CA ASP A 40 -3.20 1.50 -13.46
C ASP A 40 -2.25 0.37 -13.07
N ALA A 41 -0.94 0.52 -13.28
CA ALA A 41 0.05 -0.44 -12.81
C ALA A 41 0.05 -0.61 -11.28
N ILE A 42 -0.23 0.46 -10.52
CA ILE A 42 -0.39 0.39 -9.05
C ILE A 42 -1.70 -0.29 -8.67
N ALA A 43 -2.78 -0.03 -9.41
CA ALA A 43 -4.10 -0.58 -9.12
C ALA A 43 -4.23 -2.06 -9.51
N ALA A 44 -3.52 -2.51 -10.54
CA ALA A 44 -3.70 -3.83 -11.16
C ALA A 44 -3.64 -5.02 -10.17
N PRO A 45 -2.67 -5.11 -9.22
CA PRO A 45 -2.65 -6.21 -8.26
C PRO A 45 -3.87 -6.27 -7.34
N TRP A 46 -4.52 -5.13 -7.11
CA TRP A 46 -5.68 -5.01 -6.23
C TRP A 46 -6.99 -5.22 -7.00
N HIS A 47 -7.09 -4.63 -8.20
CA HIS A 47 -8.25 -4.74 -9.08
C HIS A 47 -8.49 -6.16 -9.60
N ASP A 48 -7.43 -6.88 -9.94
CA ASP A 48 -7.55 -8.26 -10.47
C ASP A 48 -7.34 -9.33 -9.40
N GLY A 49 -7.10 -8.91 -8.15
CA GLY A 49 -6.72 -9.76 -7.04
C GLY A 49 -7.87 -10.20 -6.14
N ALA A 50 -7.51 -10.93 -5.08
CA ALA A 50 -8.43 -11.41 -4.04
C ALA A 50 -9.05 -10.28 -3.19
N HIS A 51 -8.64 -9.03 -3.40
CA HIS A 51 -9.05 -7.86 -2.62
C HIS A 51 -9.71 -6.77 -3.49
N HIS A 52 -10.14 -7.11 -4.70
CA HIS A 52 -10.79 -6.17 -5.62
C HIS A 52 -12.02 -5.49 -5.02
N VAL A 53 -12.84 -6.22 -4.26
CA VAL A 53 -14.02 -5.65 -3.58
C VAL A 53 -13.63 -4.51 -2.63
N GLN A 54 -12.54 -4.65 -1.89
CA GLN A 54 -12.08 -3.62 -0.97
C GLN A 54 -11.48 -2.41 -1.69
N TRP A 55 -10.85 -2.64 -2.85
CA TRP A 55 -10.39 -1.58 -3.73
C TRP A 55 -11.56 -0.78 -4.32
N GLU A 56 -12.55 -1.47 -4.89
CA GLU A 56 -13.78 -0.89 -5.45
C GLU A 56 -14.55 -0.10 -4.41
N LEU A 57 -14.70 -0.63 -3.19
CA LEU A 57 -15.36 0.08 -2.09
C LEU A 57 -14.68 1.43 -1.78
N LEU A 58 -13.35 1.49 -1.87
CA LEU A 58 -12.60 2.73 -1.66
C LEU A 58 -12.74 3.69 -2.85
N GLU A 59 -12.83 3.20 -4.09
CA GLU A 59 -13.21 4.00 -5.27
C GLU A 59 -14.59 4.61 -5.13
N ASP A 60 -15.59 3.82 -4.77
CA ASP A 60 -16.97 4.27 -4.57
C ASP A 60 -17.05 5.31 -3.44
N ALA A 61 -16.42 5.04 -2.30
CA ALA A 61 -16.39 6.00 -1.19
C ALA A 61 -15.78 7.34 -1.59
N VAL A 62 -14.68 7.34 -2.36
CA VAL A 62 -14.06 8.57 -2.88
C VAL A 62 -14.99 9.30 -3.85
N VAL A 63 -15.67 8.58 -4.74
CA VAL A 63 -16.66 9.16 -5.67
C VAL A 63 -17.82 9.80 -4.89
N ASP A 64 -18.34 9.12 -3.88
CA ASP A 64 -19.43 9.62 -3.04
C ASP A 64 -19.02 10.86 -2.25
N PHE A 65 -17.81 10.89 -1.67
CA PHE A 65 -17.29 12.08 -1.00
C PHE A 65 -17.12 13.26 -1.96
N ARG A 66 -16.67 13.01 -3.20
CA ARG A 66 -16.58 14.07 -4.23
C ARG A 66 -17.94 14.60 -4.63
N ARG A 67 -18.92 13.70 -4.77
CA ARG A 67 -20.28 14.03 -5.24
C ARG A 67 -21.12 14.70 -4.16
N SER A 68 -21.00 14.26 -2.91
CA SER A 68 -21.88 14.64 -1.79
C SER A 68 -21.10 14.84 -0.47
N PRO A 69 -20.11 15.74 -0.43
CA PRO A 69 -19.16 15.84 0.69
C PRO A 69 -19.84 16.07 2.04
N SER A 70 -20.80 17.00 2.13
CA SER A 70 -21.50 17.30 3.39
C SER A 70 -22.39 16.15 3.88
N THR A 71 -22.93 15.34 2.96
CA THR A 71 -23.74 14.18 3.33
C THR A 71 -22.82 13.08 3.86
N MET A 72 -21.73 12.79 3.15
CA MET A 72 -20.78 11.75 3.56
C MET A 72 -20.07 12.09 4.88
N ALA A 73 -19.71 13.36 5.09
CA ALA A 73 -19.16 13.82 6.37
C ALA A 73 -20.15 13.59 7.52
N ARG A 74 -21.43 13.97 7.35
CA ARG A 74 -22.46 13.72 8.37
C ARG A 74 -22.69 12.23 8.65
N THR A 75 -22.63 11.38 7.61
CA THR A 75 -22.70 9.93 7.78
C THR A 75 -21.52 9.42 8.61
N LEU A 76 -20.30 9.88 8.32
CA LEU A 76 -19.11 9.49 9.08
C LEU A 76 -19.18 9.95 10.53
N ASP A 77 -19.60 11.20 10.78
CA ASP A 77 -19.79 11.74 12.14
C ASP A 77 -20.82 10.94 12.95
N ALA A 78 -21.89 10.46 12.31
CA ALA A 78 -22.89 9.61 12.95
C ALA A 78 -22.33 8.22 13.31
N ILE A 79 -21.51 7.63 12.43
CA ILE A 79 -20.81 6.37 12.70
C ILE A 79 -19.83 6.56 13.88
N ASP A 80 -19.07 7.66 13.89
CA ASP A 80 -18.14 7.99 14.97
C ASP A 80 -18.83 8.13 16.32
N TYR A 81 -19.96 8.85 16.34
CA TYR A 81 -20.78 9.00 17.54
C TYR A 81 -21.28 7.65 18.06
N ASP A 82 -21.85 6.82 17.19
CA ASP A 82 -22.39 5.51 17.58
C ASP A 82 -21.28 4.60 18.12
N ARG A 83 -20.12 4.54 17.46
CA ARG A 83 -18.96 3.77 17.91
C ARG A 83 -18.42 4.24 19.26
N GLN A 84 -18.59 5.51 19.62
CA GLN A 84 -18.13 6.05 20.90
C GLN A 84 -19.12 5.82 22.05
N TYR A 85 -20.42 5.91 21.77
CA TYR A 85 -21.45 5.97 22.81
C TYR A 85 -22.38 4.75 22.87
N GLY A 86 -22.21 3.76 21.98
CA GLY A 86 -23.06 2.58 21.89
C GLY A 86 -24.37 2.90 21.17
N GLY A 87 -24.42 2.60 19.87
CA GLY A 87 -25.51 3.02 18.97
C GLY A 87 -25.95 1.95 17.96
N LEU A 88 -26.78 2.35 17.00
CA LEU A 88 -27.30 1.45 15.96
C LEU A 88 -26.18 0.95 15.03
N TYR A 89 -25.08 1.69 14.94
CA TYR A 89 -23.90 1.33 14.15
C TYR A 89 -22.79 0.59 14.94
N ASP A 90 -23.07 0.04 16.14
CA ASP A 90 -22.08 -0.75 16.90
C ASP A 90 -21.51 -1.95 16.09
N GLU A 91 -22.27 -2.45 15.11
CA GLU A 91 -21.86 -3.54 14.23
C GLU A 91 -21.18 -3.07 12.93
N PHE A 92 -20.91 -1.77 12.77
CA PHE A 92 -20.32 -1.24 11.54
C PHE A 92 -18.90 -1.80 11.33
N PRO A 93 -18.63 -2.50 10.21
CA PRO A 93 -17.34 -3.16 10.02
C PRO A 93 -16.16 -2.18 10.04
N ASP A 94 -15.13 -2.54 10.80
CA ASP A 94 -13.93 -1.72 10.96
C ASP A 94 -13.24 -1.33 9.64
N ILE A 95 -13.28 -2.24 8.66
CA ILE A 95 -12.70 -2.01 7.34
C ILE A 95 -13.47 -0.94 6.55
N ASP A 96 -14.80 -0.95 6.64
CA ASP A 96 -15.66 0.03 5.96
C ASP A 96 -15.48 1.40 6.60
N TYR A 97 -15.37 1.45 7.93
CA TYR A 97 -15.10 2.68 8.66
C TYR A 97 -13.77 3.31 8.22
N ARG A 98 -12.68 2.52 8.22
CA ARG A 98 -11.38 2.97 7.73
C ARG A 98 -11.42 3.42 6.28
N THR A 99 -12.24 2.79 5.44
CA THR A 99 -12.45 3.18 4.04
C THR A 99 -13.11 4.55 3.92
N LEU A 100 -14.16 4.83 4.69
CA LEU A 100 -14.80 6.15 4.70
C LEU A 100 -13.86 7.24 5.23
N VAL A 101 -13.10 6.97 6.30
CA VAL A 101 -12.09 7.90 6.83
C VAL A 101 -11.04 8.23 5.77
N GLN A 102 -10.49 7.21 5.10
CA GLN A 102 -9.50 7.42 4.06
C GLN A 102 -10.07 8.19 2.87
N ALA A 103 -11.30 7.88 2.43
CA ALA A 103 -11.94 8.57 1.32
C ALA A 103 -12.16 10.07 1.64
N ARG A 104 -12.57 10.39 2.86
CA ARG A 104 -12.66 11.79 3.34
C ARG A 104 -11.29 12.48 3.24
N ASP A 105 -10.25 11.86 3.75
CA ASP A 105 -8.91 12.45 3.82
C ASP A 105 -8.30 12.66 2.42
N LEU A 106 -8.55 11.73 1.48
CA LEU A 106 -8.08 11.86 0.09
C LEU A 106 -8.83 12.93 -0.71
N THR A 107 -10.09 13.19 -0.37
CA THR A 107 -10.91 14.17 -1.09
C THR A 107 -10.79 15.59 -0.54
N ASP A 108 -9.89 15.80 0.43
CA ASP A 108 -9.69 17.07 1.14
C ASP A 108 -11.00 17.60 1.78
N ASN A 109 -11.96 16.70 2.00
CA ASN A 109 -13.22 17.00 2.66
C ASN A 109 -13.10 16.81 4.17
N ARG A 110 -11.99 17.32 4.75
CA ARG A 110 -11.92 17.41 6.21
C ARG A 110 -13.07 18.33 6.65
N PRO A 111 -13.83 17.97 7.71
CA PRO A 111 -14.79 18.91 8.25
C PRO A 111 -14.07 20.24 8.49
N PHE A 112 -14.68 21.34 8.06
CA PHE A 112 -14.17 22.69 8.24
C PHE A 112 -14.19 23.01 9.74
N THR A 113 -13.25 22.46 10.49
CA THR A 113 -13.06 22.70 11.92
C THR A 113 -11.83 23.59 12.12
N GLY A 114 -11.93 24.82 11.58
CA GLY A 114 -11.14 25.98 12.02
C GLY A 114 -9.65 25.76 12.35
N MET A 115 -8.86 25.22 11.41
CA MET A 115 -7.41 25.08 11.58
C MET A 115 -6.67 26.15 10.76
N ASP A 116 -5.68 26.80 11.40
CA ASP A 116 -4.82 27.83 10.82
C ASP A 116 -3.81 27.23 9.82
N TRP A 117 -3.67 27.86 8.65
CA TRP A 117 -2.96 27.34 7.48
C TRP A 117 -1.44 27.11 7.71
N GLU A 118 -0.85 27.82 8.67
CA GLU A 118 0.56 27.66 9.08
C GLU A 118 0.82 26.31 9.79
N GLN A 119 -0.20 25.71 10.40
CA GLN A 119 -0.10 24.40 11.03
C GLN A 119 -0.21 23.24 10.02
N VAL A 120 -0.92 23.45 8.92
CA VAL A 120 -1.13 22.44 7.87
C VAL A 120 0.16 22.17 7.10
N GLU A 121 0.91 23.22 6.74
CA GLU A 121 2.18 23.09 6.03
C GLU A 121 3.22 22.34 6.90
N THR A 122 3.24 22.62 8.20
CA THR A 122 4.15 21.96 9.16
C THR A 122 3.83 20.47 9.35
N VAL A 123 2.56 20.07 9.35
CA VAL A 123 2.15 18.66 9.52
C VAL A 123 2.41 17.86 8.26
N VAL A 124 2.09 18.40 7.09
CA VAL A 124 2.30 17.72 5.81
C VAL A 124 3.80 17.52 5.52
N GLU A 125 4.63 18.52 5.83
CA GLU A 125 6.08 18.43 5.63
C GLU A 125 6.73 17.48 6.65
N ARG A 126 6.27 17.48 7.91
CA ARG A 126 6.76 16.57 8.95
C ARG A 126 6.40 15.11 8.66
N ASP A 127 5.17 14.83 8.25
CA ASP A 127 4.71 13.47 7.96
C ASP A 127 5.35 12.92 6.67
N TRP A 128 5.57 13.77 5.67
CA TRP A 128 6.30 13.38 4.46
C TRP A 128 7.76 13.04 4.74
N LEU A 129 8.45 13.83 5.56
CA LEU A 129 9.84 13.57 5.95
C LEU A 129 9.97 12.31 6.82
N ALA A 130 9.04 12.07 7.75
CA ALA A 130 9.06 10.89 8.61
C ALA A 130 8.88 9.58 7.80
N HIS A 131 7.93 9.58 6.86
CA HIS A 131 7.64 8.39 6.04
C HIS A 131 8.77 8.09 5.04
N ARG A 132 9.40 9.13 4.47
CA ARG A 132 10.55 8.98 3.57
C ARG A 132 11.78 8.43 4.30
N ASN A 133 12.03 8.89 5.52
CA ASN A 133 13.17 8.43 6.31
C ASN A 133 13.00 6.96 6.74
N GLN A 134 11.78 6.55 7.12
CA GLN A 134 11.49 5.15 7.46
C GLN A 134 11.70 4.21 6.26
N HIS A 135 11.34 4.64 5.04
CA HIS A 135 11.57 3.86 3.82
C HIS A 135 13.07 3.68 3.53
N LEU A 136 13.85 4.76 3.65
CA LEU A 136 15.31 4.72 3.42
C LEU A 136 16.04 3.88 4.49
N GLU A 137 15.56 3.87 5.72
CA GLU A 137 16.12 3.01 6.78
C GLU A 137 15.86 1.52 6.54
N LEU A 138 14.67 1.17 6.04
CA LEU A 138 14.33 -0.21 5.67
C LEU A 138 15.14 -0.71 4.46
N GLU A 139 15.32 0.13 3.44
CA GLU A 139 16.15 -0.19 2.27
C GLU A 139 17.62 -0.37 2.66
N ASN A 140 18.18 0.54 3.46
CA ASN A 140 19.56 0.44 3.92
C ASN A 140 19.80 -0.77 4.83
N THR A 141 18.84 -1.10 5.71
CA THR A 141 18.94 -2.28 6.57
C THR A 141 18.93 -3.57 5.74
N THR A 142 18.08 -3.63 4.72
CA THR A 142 17.98 -4.78 3.83
C THR A 142 19.26 -4.98 3.01
N LEU A 143 19.84 -3.89 2.49
CA LEU A 143 21.12 -3.93 1.76
C LEU A 143 22.30 -4.31 2.66
N ASN A 144 22.34 -3.82 3.90
CA ASN A 144 23.40 -4.14 4.85
C ASN A 144 23.36 -5.62 5.26
N LEU A 145 22.16 -6.17 5.50
CA LEU A 145 22.00 -7.61 5.79
C LEU A 145 22.41 -8.48 4.61
N ALA A 146 22.02 -8.11 3.38
CA ALA A 146 22.43 -8.83 2.18
C ALA A 146 23.95 -8.83 1.99
N ASN A 147 24.61 -7.68 2.18
CA ASN A 147 26.06 -7.56 2.08
C ASN A 147 26.82 -8.33 3.17
N MET A 148 26.29 -8.36 4.41
CA MET A 148 26.84 -9.17 5.50
C MET A 148 26.74 -10.67 5.19
N MET A 149 25.56 -11.13 4.72
CA MET A 149 25.37 -12.54 4.36
C MET A 149 26.26 -12.96 3.20
N LEU A 150 26.44 -12.11 2.19
CA LEU A 150 27.33 -12.38 1.07
C LEU A 150 28.80 -12.43 1.50
N SER A 151 29.23 -11.51 2.37
CA SER A 151 30.61 -11.48 2.89
C SER A 151 30.93 -12.71 3.74
N ASP A 152 29.99 -13.15 4.58
CA ASP A 152 30.15 -14.34 5.41
C ASP A 152 30.17 -15.64 4.55
N GLN A 153 29.37 -15.70 3.49
CA GLN A 153 29.43 -16.79 2.51
C GLN A 153 30.79 -16.84 1.79
N LEU A 154 31.33 -15.70 1.38
CA LEU A 154 32.65 -15.61 0.72
C LEU A 154 33.78 -16.01 1.67
N HIS A 155 33.71 -15.60 2.95
CA HIS A 155 34.72 -15.97 3.94
C HIS A 155 34.69 -17.48 4.24
N ARG A 156 33.49 -18.06 4.41
CA ARG A 156 33.34 -19.51 4.57
C ARG A 156 33.85 -20.30 3.35
N ALA A 157 33.62 -19.80 2.13
CA ALA A 157 34.15 -20.44 0.92
C ALA A 157 35.69 -20.41 0.86
N TYR A 158 36.31 -19.35 1.38
CA TYR A 158 37.76 -19.19 1.45
C TYR A 158 38.39 -20.11 2.52
N ASP A 159 37.82 -20.14 3.73
CA ASP A 159 38.34 -20.94 4.85
C ASP A 159 38.20 -22.45 4.63
N HIS A 160 37.20 -22.88 3.85
CA HIS A 160 37.01 -24.29 3.49
C HIS A 160 37.94 -24.76 2.36
N GLY A 161 38.93 -23.97 1.95
CA GLY A 161 40.02 -24.45 1.10
C GLY A 161 39.62 -24.76 -0.34
N TYR A 162 38.66 -24.02 -0.90
CA TYR A 162 38.45 -24.00 -2.34
C TYR A 162 39.61 -23.28 -3.02
N GLY A 163 40.72 -24.02 -3.19
CA GLY A 163 41.79 -23.66 -4.10
C GLY A 163 41.23 -23.40 -5.49
N ALA A 164 41.64 -22.28 -6.07
CA ALA A 164 41.15 -21.74 -7.33
C ALA A 164 41.22 -22.76 -8.49
N THR A 165 40.09 -23.36 -8.82
CA THR A 165 39.75 -23.71 -10.21
C THR A 165 38.40 -23.08 -10.49
N ASN A 166 38.45 -21.93 -11.15
CA ASN A 166 37.32 -21.15 -11.60
C ASN A 166 36.44 -21.97 -12.57
N PRO A 167 35.20 -22.36 -12.23
CA PRO A 167 34.23 -22.75 -13.24
C PRO A 167 33.37 -21.52 -13.55
N ALA A 168 33.39 -21.09 -14.82
CA ALA A 168 32.48 -20.08 -15.33
C ALA A 168 31.05 -20.38 -14.87
N ILE A 169 30.47 -19.52 -14.04
CA ILE A 169 29.07 -19.62 -13.63
C ILE A 169 28.23 -19.20 -14.83
N SER A 170 27.82 -20.19 -15.62
CA SER A 170 26.80 -20.06 -16.66
C SER A 170 25.44 -20.06 -15.97
N ILE A 171 24.78 -18.91 -15.95
CA ILE A 171 23.45 -18.75 -15.36
C ILE A 171 22.42 -19.20 -16.41
N SER A 172 21.96 -20.44 -16.33
CA SER A 172 20.75 -20.91 -17.04
C SER A 172 19.59 -21.01 -16.05
N PRO A 173 18.42 -20.42 -16.33
CA PRO A 173 17.23 -20.57 -15.48
C PRO A 173 16.50 -21.87 -15.86
N ALA A 174 16.45 -22.83 -14.93
CA ALA A 174 15.57 -23.99 -15.03
C ALA A 174 14.49 -23.87 -13.95
N VAL A 175 13.24 -23.70 -14.37
CA VAL A 175 12.04 -23.75 -13.53
C VAL A 175 11.69 -25.22 -13.31
N PRO A 176 11.62 -25.75 -12.08
CA PRO A 176 11.02 -27.05 -11.84
C PRO A 176 9.50 -26.94 -11.71
N VAL A 177 8.84 -27.86 -12.41
CA VAL A 177 7.40 -28.13 -12.44
C VAL A 177 6.93 -28.61 -11.06
N ILE A 178 5.79 -28.07 -10.59
CA ILE A 178 5.15 -28.45 -9.33
C ILE A 178 4.11 -29.54 -9.62
N GLU A 179 4.31 -30.74 -9.10
CA GLU A 179 3.26 -31.77 -8.99
C GLU A 179 2.59 -31.70 -7.60
N PRO A 180 1.29 -32.00 -7.49
CA PRO A 180 0.52 -31.86 -6.26
C PRO A 180 0.85 -32.96 -5.23
N PRO A 181 0.79 -32.67 -3.91
CA PRO A 181 1.03 -33.67 -2.89
C PRO A 181 -0.18 -34.60 -2.68
N ASP A 182 0.17 -35.88 -2.56
CA ASP A 182 -0.64 -37.03 -2.15
C ASP A 182 -1.14 -36.86 -0.70
N ILE A 183 -2.45 -36.93 -0.47
CA ILE A 183 -3.06 -36.79 0.85
C ILE A 183 -3.31 -38.19 1.43
N GLY A 184 -2.22 -38.85 1.82
CA GLY A 184 -2.25 -40.11 2.54
C GLY A 184 -2.40 -39.93 4.05
N GLY A 185 -3.57 -40.32 4.57
CA GLY A 185 -3.71 -41.02 5.86
C GLY A 185 -3.45 -40.25 7.16
N LEU A 186 -4.53 -39.89 7.85
CA LEU A 186 -4.53 -39.86 9.31
C LEU A 186 -5.68 -40.73 9.82
N ASP A 187 -5.27 -41.92 10.26
CA ASP A 187 -5.99 -42.82 11.15
C ASP A 187 -5.89 -42.30 12.59
N ARG A 188 -6.95 -42.61 13.35
CA ARG A 188 -7.18 -42.47 14.82
C ARG A 188 -7.78 -41.18 15.34
#